data_AF-A0A672IZR3-F1
#
_entry.id   AF-A0A672IZR3-F1
#
_cell.length_a   1.000
_cell.length_b   1.000
_cell.length_c   1.000
_cell.angle_alpha   90.00
_cell.angle_beta   90.00
_cell.angle_gamma   90.00
#
_symmetry.space_group_name_H-M   'P 1'
#
loop_
_entity.id
_entity.type
_entity.pdbx_description
1 polymer ?
#
loop_
_entity_poly.entity_id
_entity_poly.type
_entity_poly.pdbx_seq_one_letter_code
_entity_poly.pdbx_strand_id
1 'polypeptide(L)'
;AVAFVSLTHPRARIKFNLLSFPLQEELRALAELIGPYGMKFLSENLMWHITSQVTEIKKMVIENMDVLVQMKNNFDKPEEMANLKRRLTGGENILKRMTIIGVILSFRAMTQDCLKDILDKHCPYMMRSVESLRDFVSPEADIQVTLNVFELASAAGLTCNIDPALVAAIGSMQTDNTSMDEEYKLSCLLLVYIAVSLPTMALDPNSLYNREHGGHNNNIHCLATAINQLAAAMFTIQNKNIEQQLKEFLLMASSTLLQLGQNVERVESKNRESVYLLLHMIVEESPFLSQDMLESCFPYVLLRNAYREVYKSFVITLG
;
A
#
# COMPACT_ATOMS: atom_id res chain seq x y z
N ALA A 1 3.58 -9.79 8.85
CA ALA A 1 4.22 -10.49 7.73
C ALA A 1 3.14 -10.98 6.78
N VAL A 2 3.05 -10.39 5.58
CA VAL A 2 2.18 -10.87 4.50
C VAL A 2 2.83 -12.12 3.93
N ALA A 3 2.09 -13.23 3.86
CA ALA A 3 2.58 -14.46 3.25
C ALA A 3 1.75 -14.79 2.02
N PHE A 4 2.39 -15.20 0.93
CA PHE A 4 1.69 -15.58 -0.29
C PHE A 4 1.21 -17.02 -0.16
N VAL A 5 -0.10 -17.19 -0.22
CA VAL A 5 -0.76 -18.48 -0.17
C VAL A 5 -1.59 -18.65 -1.44
N SER A 6 -1.50 -19.81 -2.08
CA SER A 6 -2.36 -20.14 -3.21
C SER A 6 -3.81 -20.25 -2.75
N LEU A 7 -4.65 -19.31 -3.21
CA LEU A 7 -6.10 -19.46 -3.08
C LEU A 7 -6.58 -20.55 -4.04
N THR A 8 -7.37 -21.50 -3.55
CA THR A 8 -8.01 -22.53 -4.37
C THR A 8 -9.05 -21.88 -5.28
N HIS A 9 -8.65 -21.49 -6.49
CA HIS A 9 -9.57 -20.96 -7.48
C HIS A 9 -9.94 -22.07 -8.49
N PRO A 10 -11.22 -22.47 -8.64
CA PRO A 10 -11.62 -23.62 -9.45
C PRO A 10 -11.26 -23.56 -10.95
N ARG A 11 -10.80 -22.40 -11.45
CA ARG A 11 -10.34 -22.20 -12.84
C ARG A 11 -8.83 -22.00 -12.99
N ALA A 12 -8.08 -21.83 -11.90
CA ALA A 12 -6.64 -21.65 -11.96
C ALA A 12 -5.95 -23.02 -11.91
N ARG A 13 -5.38 -23.47 -13.03
CA ARG A 13 -4.42 -24.58 -13.02
C ARG A 13 -3.08 -24.07 -12.50
N ILE A 14 -3.01 -23.87 -11.19
CA ILE A 14 -1.76 -23.60 -10.50
C ILE A 14 -0.97 -24.91 -10.49
N LYS A 15 0.16 -24.98 -11.19
CA LYS A 15 1.04 -26.15 -11.21
C LYS A 15 1.95 -26.25 -9.98
N PHE A 16 2.04 -25.17 -9.17
CA PHE A 16 2.91 -25.06 -8.01
C PHE A 16 2.15 -24.46 -6.81
N ASN A 17 2.03 -25.23 -5.72
CA ASN A 17 1.38 -24.73 -4.50
C ASN A 17 2.30 -23.74 -3.77
N LEU A 18 1.85 -22.50 -3.61
CA LEU A 18 2.45 -21.53 -2.69
C LEU A 18 1.86 -21.79 -1.31
N LEU A 19 2.61 -22.46 -0.44
CA LEU A 19 2.33 -22.54 0.99
C LEU A 19 3.26 -21.56 1.70
N SER A 20 2.76 -20.86 2.72
CA SER A 20 3.48 -19.76 3.39
C SER A 20 4.84 -20.18 3.99
N PHE A 21 4.89 -21.33 4.65
CA PHE A 21 6.11 -21.85 5.26
C PHE A 21 7.19 -22.28 4.25
N PRO A 22 6.90 -23.14 3.25
CA PRO A 22 7.91 -23.49 2.27
C PRO A 22 8.33 -22.29 1.43
N LEU A 23 7.44 -21.33 1.15
CA LEU A 23 7.82 -20.14 0.38
C LEU A 23 8.92 -19.31 1.08
N GLN A 24 8.87 -19.14 2.40
CA GLN A 24 9.89 -18.38 3.12
C GLN A 24 11.27 -19.06 3.07
N GLU A 25 11.32 -20.38 3.22
CA GLU A 25 12.58 -21.14 3.09
C GLU A 25 13.12 -21.13 1.66
N GLU A 26 12.24 -21.22 0.65
CA GLU A 26 12.63 -21.11 -0.76
C GLU A 26 13.18 -19.70 -1.09
N LEU A 27 12.58 -18.64 -0.53
CA LEU A 27 13.08 -17.27 -0.71
C LEU A 27 14.42 -17.04 0.01
N ARG A 28 14.65 -17.68 1.16
CA ARG A 28 15.97 -17.69 1.83
C ARG A 28 17.01 -18.42 1.01
N ALA A 29 16.68 -19.60 0.47
CA ALA A 29 17.58 -20.33 -0.43
C ALA A 29 17.90 -19.54 -1.70
N LEU A 30 16.90 -18.84 -2.26
CA LEU A 30 17.10 -17.91 -3.37
C LEU A 30 18.04 -16.77 -2.98
N ALA A 31 17.84 -16.15 -1.81
CA ALA A 31 18.68 -15.07 -1.29
C ALA A 31 20.13 -15.52 -1.10
N GLU A 32 20.34 -16.73 -0.60
CA GLU A 32 21.66 -17.32 -0.43
C GLU A 32 22.34 -17.58 -1.78
N LEU A 33 21.59 -18.04 -2.79
CA LEU A 33 22.13 -18.34 -4.12
C LEU A 33 22.53 -17.09 -4.91
N ILE A 34 21.65 -16.07 -4.94
CA ILE A 34 21.84 -14.90 -5.82
C ILE A 34 22.48 -13.71 -5.10
N GLY A 35 22.49 -13.72 -3.76
CA GLY A 35 23.09 -12.70 -2.92
C GLY A 35 22.50 -11.30 -3.10
N PRO A 36 23.16 -10.27 -2.53
CA PRO A 36 22.73 -8.87 -2.62
C PRO A 36 22.58 -8.35 -4.05
N TYR A 37 23.53 -8.69 -4.93
CA TYR A 37 23.51 -8.24 -6.32
C TYR A 37 22.32 -8.82 -7.10
N GLY A 38 22.07 -10.12 -6.96
CA GLY A 38 20.93 -10.76 -7.60
C GLY A 38 19.60 -10.28 -7.03
N MET A 39 19.52 -10.05 -5.71
CA MET A 39 18.33 -9.50 -5.07
C MET A 39 18.06 -8.04 -5.47
N LYS A 40 19.11 -7.23 -5.67
CA LYS A 40 19.00 -5.89 -6.25
C LYS A 40 18.44 -5.96 -7.68
N PHE A 41 18.99 -6.83 -8.52
CA PHE A 41 18.48 -7.03 -9.89
C PHE A 41 17.02 -7.51 -9.91
N LEU A 42 16.65 -8.49 -9.07
CA LEU A 42 15.26 -8.93 -8.94
C LEU A 42 14.35 -7.75 -8.58
N SER A 43 14.78 -6.93 -7.63
CA SER A 43 14.05 -5.75 -7.19
C SER A 43 13.85 -4.71 -8.29
N GLU A 44 14.88 -4.44 -9.08
CA GLU A 44 14.79 -3.53 -10.23
C GLU A 44 13.76 -4.02 -11.27
N ASN A 45 13.69 -5.33 -11.52
CA ASN A 45 12.66 -5.91 -12.38
C ASN A 45 11.24 -5.75 -11.81
N LEU A 46 11.07 -5.88 -10.48
CA LEU A 46 9.78 -5.62 -9.82
C LEU A 46 9.38 -4.14 -9.97
N MET A 47 10.34 -3.21 -9.85
CA MET A 47 10.09 -1.78 -10.03
C MET A 47 9.58 -1.45 -11.43
N TRP A 48 10.07 -2.13 -12.48
CA TRP A 48 9.56 -1.95 -13.84
C TRP A 48 8.07 -2.25 -13.97
N HIS A 49 7.59 -3.30 -13.30
CA HIS A 49 6.16 -3.61 -13.28
C HIS A 49 5.35 -2.56 -12.51
N ILE A 50 5.91 -1.99 -11.45
CA ILE A 50 5.27 -0.92 -10.67
C ILE A 50 5.15 0.35 -11.52
N THR A 51 6.23 0.79 -12.19
CA THR A 51 6.21 1.99 -13.04
C THR A 51 5.22 1.87 -14.20
N SER A 52 5.07 0.66 -14.76
CA SER A 52 4.02 0.36 -15.74
C SER A 52 2.61 0.58 -15.17
N GLN A 53 2.32 0.10 -13.95
CA GLN A 53 1.03 0.36 -13.30
C GLN A 53 0.82 1.83 -12.96
N VAL A 54 1.85 2.52 -12.47
CA VAL A 54 1.79 3.96 -12.14
C VAL A 54 1.48 4.80 -13.38
N THR A 55 2.04 4.44 -14.54
CA THR A 55 1.76 5.12 -15.82
C THR A 55 0.27 5.07 -16.16
N GLU A 56 -0.34 3.89 -16.04
CA GLU A 56 -1.76 3.70 -16.31
C GLU A 56 -2.65 4.41 -15.28
N ILE A 57 -2.25 4.38 -14.01
CA ILE A 57 -2.93 5.12 -12.94
C ILE A 57 -2.90 6.63 -13.21
N LYS A 58 -1.76 7.18 -13.64
CA LYS A 58 -1.65 8.61 -13.99
C LYS A 58 -2.64 9.00 -15.10
N LYS A 59 -2.79 8.18 -16.14
CA LYS A 59 -3.79 8.42 -17.20
C LYS A 59 -5.21 8.49 -16.63
N MET A 60 -5.58 7.57 -15.74
CA MET A 60 -6.90 7.55 -15.11
C MET A 60 -7.16 8.77 -14.21
N VAL A 61 -6.13 9.26 -13.53
CA VAL A 61 -6.21 10.50 -12.72
C VAL A 61 -6.42 11.71 -13.63
N ILE A 62 -5.69 11.78 -14.76
CA ILE A 62 -5.84 12.87 -15.75
C ILE A 62 -7.26 12.86 -16.35
N GLU A 63 -7.78 11.68 -16.73
CA GLU A 63 -9.13 11.52 -17.27
C GLU A 63 -10.24 11.99 -16.31
N ASN A 64 -10.02 11.87 -14.99
CA ASN A 64 -10.98 12.25 -13.96
C ASN A 64 -10.59 13.55 -13.22
N MET A 65 -9.62 14.32 -13.74
CA MET A 65 -8.98 15.43 -13.00
C MET A 65 -9.99 16.44 -12.45
N ASP A 66 -10.93 16.91 -13.26
CA ASP A 66 -11.90 17.94 -12.85
C ASP A 66 -12.82 17.45 -11.73
N VAL A 67 -13.24 16.18 -11.80
CA VAL A 67 -14.09 15.56 -10.78
C VAL A 67 -13.32 15.39 -9.48
N LEU A 68 -12.06 14.94 -9.56
CA LEU A 68 -11.20 14.74 -8.39
C LEU A 68 -10.85 16.06 -7.68
N VAL A 69 -10.62 17.14 -8.44
CA VAL A 69 -10.42 18.48 -7.88
C VAL A 69 -11.69 18.96 -7.14
N GLN A 70 -12.86 18.75 -7.74
CA GLN A 70 -14.14 19.09 -7.09
C GLN A 70 -14.37 18.25 -5.82
N MET A 71 -14.03 16.97 -5.84
CA MET A 71 -14.13 16.10 -4.65
C MET A 71 -13.17 16.54 -3.55
N LYS A 72 -11.92 16.92 -3.90
CA LYS A 72 -10.94 17.43 -2.92
C LYS A 72 -11.44 18.70 -2.22
N ASN A 73 -12.16 19.57 -2.93
CA ASN A 73 -12.61 20.85 -2.39
C ASN A 73 -13.96 20.79 -1.66
N ASN A 74 -14.76 19.73 -1.85
CA ASN A 74 -16.11 19.62 -1.30
C ASN A 74 -16.32 18.33 -0.48
N PHE A 75 -15.24 17.73 0.05
CA PHE A 75 -15.32 16.47 0.81
C PHE A 75 -16.11 16.60 2.13
N ASP A 76 -16.32 17.83 2.59
CA ASP A 76 -17.13 18.22 3.74
C ASP A 76 -18.65 18.28 3.43
N LYS A 77 -19.04 18.20 2.15
CA LYS A 77 -20.44 18.27 1.69
C LYS A 77 -20.92 16.93 1.13
N PRO A 78 -21.68 16.11 1.90
CA PRO A 78 -22.09 14.77 1.49
C PRO A 78 -22.93 14.73 0.20
N GLU A 79 -23.82 15.69 -0.01
CA GLU A 79 -24.71 15.73 -1.18
C GLU A 79 -23.93 15.99 -2.48
N GLU A 80 -23.01 16.95 -2.46
CA GLU A 80 -22.13 17.24 -3.60
C GLU A 80 -21.22 16.04 -3.90
N MET A 81 -20.66 15.42 -2.86
CA MET A 81 -19.83 14.21 -2.98
C MET A 81 -20.60 13.03 -3.59
N ALA A 82 -21.86 12.81 -3.22
CA ALA A 82 -22.69 11.76 -3.79
C ALA A 82 -22.93 11.97 -5.31
N ASN A 83 -23.12 13.22 -5.75
CA ASN A 83 -23.25 13.55 -7.16
C ASN A 83 -21.95 13.38 -7.94
N LEU A 84 -20.83 13.84 -7.37
CA LEU A 84 -19.49 13.68 -7.96
C LEU A 84 -19.13 12.19 -8.09
N LYS A 85 -19.49 11.37 -7.10
CA LYS A 85 -19.21 9.92 -7.12
C LYS A 85 -19.89 9.21 -8.29
N ARG A 86 -21.05 9.68 -8.76
CA ARG A 86 -21.71 9.14 -9.97
C ARG A 86 -20.99 9.52 -11.26
N ARG A 87 -20.24 10.63 -11.26
CA ARG A 87 -19.46 11.12 -12.41
C ARG A 87 -18.06 10.50 -12.48
N LEU A 88 -17.54 10.02 -11.34
CA LEU A 88 -16.24 9.37 -11.26
C LEU A 88 -16.28 8.01 -11.94
N THR A 89 -15.34 7.75 -12.86
CA THR A 89 -15.30 6.51 -13.65
C THR A 89 -13.97 5.78 -13.46
N GLY A 90 -14.01 4.47 -13.22
CA GLY A 90 -12.80 3.65 -13.09
C GLY A 90 -12.31 3.42 -11.64
N GLY A 91 -13.11 3.72 -10.62
CA GLY A 91 -12.75 3.51 -9.21
C GLY A 91 -12.31 2.08 -8.86
N GLU A 92 -12.96 1.06 -9.42
CA GLU A 92 -12.52 -0.33 -9.25
C GLU A 92 -11.18 -0.62 -9.95
N ASN A 93 -10.97 -0.02 -11.12
CA ASN A 93 -9.77 -0.26 -11.92
C ASN A 93 -8.54 0.34 -11.24
N ILE A 94 -8.65 1.54 -10.65
CA ILE A 94 -7.54 2.15 -9.91
C ILE A 94 -7.19 1.32 -8.68
N LEU A 95 -8.20 0.81 -7.96
CA LEU A 95 -7.98 -0.05 -6.80
C LEU A 95 -7.37 -1.40 -7.19
N LYS A 96 -7.79 -2.01 -8.31
CA LYS A 96 -7.15 -3.22 -8.85
C LYS A 96 -5.67 -2.99 -9.18
N ARG A 97 -5.34 -1.89 -9.86
CA ARG A 97 -3.95 -1.55 -10.20
C ARG A 97 -3.10 -1.25 -8.97
N MET A 98 -3.65 -0.50 -8.01
CA MET A 98 -2.99 -0.25 -6.72
C MET A 98 -2.79 -1.54 -5.92
N THR A 99 -3.74 -2.47 -5.98
CA THR A 99 -3.61 -3.79 -5.34
C THR A 99 -2.47 -4.60 -5.99
N ILE A 100 -2.33 -4.57 -7.32
CA ILE A 100 -1.20 -5.20 -8.02
C ILE A 100 0.13 -4.61 -7.55
N ILE A 101 0.23 -3.28 -7.45
CA ILE A 101 1.43 -2.62 -6.93
C ILE A 101 1.72 -3.09 -5.50
N GLY A 102 0.71 -3.10 -4.63
CA GLY A 102 0.84 -3.56 -3.26
C GLY A 102 1.31 -5.01 -3.15
N VAL A 103 0.80 -5.89 -4.01
CA VAL A 103 1.25 -7.28 -4.07
C VAL A 103 2.72 -7.37 -4.49
N ILE A 104 3.15 -6.62 -5.51
CA ILE A 104 4.55 -6.60 -5.94
C ILE A 104 5.46 -6.09 -4.81
N LEU A 105 5.06 -5.01 -4.12
CA LEU A 105 5.81 -4.45 -3.00
C LEU A 105 5.86 -5.39 -1.78
N SER A 106 4.77 -6.09 -1.49
CA SER A 106 4.73 -7.11 -0.44
C SER A 106 5.67 -8.27 -0.76
N PHE A 107 5.72 -8.70 -2.03
CA PHE A 107 6.69 -9.70 -2.48
C PHE A 107 8.13 -9.21 -2.32
N ARG A 108 8.41 -7.97 -2.74
CA ARG A 108 9.71 -7.34 -2.53
C ARG A 108 10.09 -7.32 -1.05
N ALA A 109 9.20 -6.89 -0.16
CA ALA A 109 9.47 -6.85 1.28
C ALA A 109 9.88 -8.24 1.81
N MET A 110 9.16 -9.31 1.45
CA MET A 110 9.54 -10.67 1.84
C MET A 110 10.94 -11.07 1.33
N THR A 111 11.28 -10.73 0.08
CA THR A 111 12.62 -11.03 -0.46
C THR A 111 13.73 -10.25 0.26
N GLN A 112 13.45 -9.01 0.66
CA GLN A 112 14.38 -8.16 1.40
C GLN A 112 14.59 -8.67 2.83
N ASP A 113 13.52 -9.10 3.50
CA ASP A 113 13.59 -9.75 4.83
C ASP A 113 14.44 -11.03 4.77
N CYS A 114 14.25 -11.85 3.74
CA CYS A 114 15.07 -13.06 3.54
C CYS A 114 16.54 -12.71 3.28
N LEU A 115 16.82 -11.68 2.49
CA LEU A 115 18.19 -11.20 2.25
C LEU A 115 18.84 -10.71 3.55
N LYS A 116 18.10 -9.95 4.38
CA LYS A 116 18.57 -9.48 5.68
C LYS A 116 18.97 -10.66 6.57
N ASP A 117 18.12 -11.70 6.66
CA ASP A 117 18.39 -12.90 7.45
C ASP A 117 19.67 -13.61 7.01
N ILE A 118 19.91 -13.71 5.71
CA ILE A 118 21.12 -14.31 5.15
C ILE A 118 22.34 -13.45 5.46
N LEU A 119 22.27 -12.14 5.22
CA LEU A 119 23.41 -11.24 5.45
C LEU A 119 23.77 -11.11 6.94
N ASP A 120 22.81 -11.10 7.85
CA ASP A 120 23.09 -11.07 9.30
C ASP A 120 23.81 -12.36 9.76
N LYS A 121 23.58 -13.49 9.07
CA LYS A 121 24.33 -14.74 9.31
C LYS A 121 25.74 -14.71 8.71
N HIS A 122 25.89 -14.22 7.48
CA HIS A 122 27.18 -14.27 6.76
C HIS A 122 28.14 -13.14 7.12
N CYS A 123 27.62 -11.92 7.35
CA CYS A 123 28.42 -10.72 7.62
C CYS A 123 27.81 -9.83 8.73
N PRO A 124 27.62 -10.35 9.96
CA PRO A 124 26.94 -9.65 11.06
C PRO A 124 27.57 -8.29 11.38
N TYR A 125 28.90 -8.18 11.41
CA TYR A 125 29.58 -6.92 11.75
C TYR A 125 29.30 -5.79 10.75
N MET A 126 29.23 -6.13 9.45
CA MET A 126 28.84 -5.18 8.41
C MET A 126 27.37 -4.79 8.58
N MET A 127 26.49 -5.77 8.80
CA MET A 127 25.06 -5.53 9.00
C MET A 127 24.81 -4.54 10.15
N ARG A 128 25.48 -4.72 11.30
CA ARG A 128 25.34 -3.79 12.43
C ARG A 128 25.84 -2.37 12.12
N SER A 129 26.87 -2.25 11.29
CA SER A 129 27.37 -0.93 10.86
C SER A 129 26.38 -0.24 9.91
N VAL A 130 25.78 -0.99 8.98
CA VAL A 130 24.76 -0.46 8.07
C VAL A 130 23.47 -0.10 8.81
N GLU A 131 23.01 -0.95 9.74
CA GLU A 131 21.87 -0.66 10.62
C GLU A 131 22.12 0.62 11.42
N SER A 132 23.29 0.73 12.05
CA SER A 132 23.66 1.94 12.79
C SER A 132 23.67 3.17 11.89
N LEU A 133 24.24 3.09 10.68
CA LEU A 133 24.28 4.22 9.77
C LEU A 133 22.88 4.69 9.37
N ARG A 134 21.97 3.76 9.09
CA ARG A 134 20.55 4.05 8.78
C ARG A 134 19.84 4.71 9.96
N ASP A 135 20.04 4.20 11.17
CA ASP A 135 19.32 4.67 12.37
C ASP A 135 19.78 6.06 12.84
N PHE A 136 21.01 6.45 12.51
CA PHE A 136 21.58 7.77 12.86
C PHE A 136 21.51 8.81 11.73
N VAL A 137 20.78 8.55 10.64
CA VAL A 137 20.52 9.60 9.63
C VAL A 137 19.71 10.72 10.27
N SER A 138 20.27 11.93 10.28
CA SER A 138 19.60 13.12 10.83
C SER A 138 18.37 13.47 10.00
N PRO A 139 17.23 13.81 10.63
CA PRO A 139 16.05 14.33 9.93
C PRO A 139 16.30 15.60 9.12
N GLU A 140 17.33 16.37 9.49
CA GLU A 140 17.78 17.59 8.82
C GLU A 140 18.79 17.32 7.69
N ALA A 141 19.20 16.06 7.48
CA ALA A 141 20.10 15.71 6.41
C ALA A 141 19.46 15.97 5.05
N ASP A 142 20.30 16.33 4.07
CA ASP A 142 19.86 16.48 2.70
C ASP A 142 19.20 15.19 2.18
N ILE A 143 18.13 15.34 1.39
CA ILE A 143 17.33 14.20 0.90
C ILE A 143 18.22 13.24 0.10
N GLN A 144 19.17 13.76 -0.69
CA GLN A 144 20.07 12.91 -1.48
C GLN A 144 20.98 12.06 -0.57
N VAL A 145 21.48 12.66 0.52
CA VAL A 145 22.31 11.93 1.51
C VAL A 145 21.49 10.81 2.16
N THR A 146 20.25 11.12 2.57
CA THR A 146 19.33 10.14 3.15
C THR A 146 19.04 8.99 2.18
N LEU A 147 18.77 9.30 0.91
CA LEU A 147 18.51 8.28 -0.13
C LEU A 147 19.73 7.40 -0.39
N ASN A 148 20.95 7.95 -0.37
CA ASN A 148 22.18 7.15 -0.54
C ASN A 148 22.38 6.16 0.63
N VAL A 149 22.10 6.59 1.87
CA VAL A 149 22.14 5.70 3.04
C VAL A 149 21.06 4.62 2.94
N PHE A 150 19.84 5.00 2.51
CA PHE A 150 18.76 4.04 2.29
C PHE A 150 19.07 3.07 1.14
N GLU A 151 19.79 3.49 0.09
CA GLU A 151 20.21 2.57 -0.98
C GLU A 151 21.16 1.50 -0.42
N LEU A 152 22.12 1.89 0.40
CA LEU A 152 23.00 0.95 1.08
C LEU A 152 22.23 0.02 2.03
N ALA A 153 21.31 0.57 2.83
CA ALA A 153 20.49 -0.21 3.75
C ALA A 153 19.58 -1.20 3.01
N SER A 154 18.89 -0.77 1.94
CA SER A 154 18.07 -1.66 1.11
C SER A 154 18.91 -2.71 0.39
N ALA A 155 20.14 -2.41 -0.05
CA ALA A 155 21.03 -3.42 -0.62
C ALA A 155 21.42 -4.52 0.41
N ALA A 156 21.32 -4.20 1.70
CA ALA A 156 21.53 -5.12 2.81
C ALA A 156 20.23 -5.80 3.31
N GLY A 157 19.10 -5.64 2.62
CA GLY A 157 17.82 -6.22 3.05
C GLY A 157 17.12 -5.43 4.16
N LEU A 158 17.65 -4.28 4.57
CA LEU A 158 17.06 -3.48 5.64
C LEU A 158 15.86 -2.68 5.14
N THR A 159 14.77 -2.73 5.91
CA THR A 159 13.60 -1.89 5.71
C THR A 159 13.94 -0.41 5.89
N CYS A 160 13.47 0.41 4.96
CA CYS A 160 13.64 1.87 4.96
C CYS A 160 12.26 2.53 4.88
N ASN A 161 12.08 3.68 5.53
CA ASN A 161 10.82 4.42 5.52
C ASN A 161 10.48 4.97 4.11
N ILE A 162 11.51 5.18 3.29
CA ILE A 162 11.40 5.59 1.89
C ILE A 162 12.21 4.57 1.09
N ASP A 163 11.59 3.94 0.09
CA ASP A 163 12.27 2.98 -0.78
C ASP A 163 13.05 3.72 -1.88
N PRO A 164 14.39 3.70 -1.87
CA PRO A 164 15.21 4.42 -2.83
C PRO A 164 15.07 3.86 -4.25
N ALA A 165 14.83 2.55 -4.41
CA ALA A 165 14.65 1.94 -5.72
C ALA A 165 13.31 2.39 -6.34
N LEU A 166 12.27 2.53 -5.52
CA LEU A 166 10.98 3.04 -5.96
C LEU A 166 11.05 4.54 -6.29
N VAL A 167 11.77 5.34 -5.48
CA VAL A 167 12.03 6.76 -5.75
C VAL A 167 12.76 6.92 -7.09
N ALA A 168 13.84 6.17 -7.31
CA ALA A 168 14.59 6.21 -8.57
C ALA A 168 13.72 5.79 -9.76
N ALA A 169 12.94 4.72 -9.61
CA ALA A 169 12.07 4.21 -10.66
C ALA A 169 10.96 5.22 -11.03
N ILE A 170 10.28 5.83 -10.06
CA ILE A 170 9.26 6.86 -10.33
C ILE A 170 9.89 8.14 -10.86
N GLY A 171 11.06 8.54 -10.34
CA GLY A 171 11.79 9.72 -10.81
C GLY A 171 12.17 9.60 -12.28
N SER A 172 12.60 8.40 -12.72
CA SER A 172 12.92 8.14 -14.13
C SER A 172 11.74 8.25 -15.10
N MET A 173 10.50 8.26 -14.59
CA MET A 173 9.29 8.43 -15.40
C MET A 173 8.96 9.90 -15.71
N GLN A 174 9.59 10.85 -15.02
CA GLN A 174 9.34 12.26 -15.25
C GLN A 174 9.89 12.66 -16.62
N THR A 175 9.03 13.24 -17.44
CA THR A 175 9.42 13.81 -18.73
C THR A 175 9.70 15.29 -18.58
N ASP A 176 10.68 15.83 -19.32
CA ASP A 176 11.07 17.25 -19.30
C ASP A 176 9.92 18.25 -19.54
N ASN A 177 8.78 17.78 -20.06
CA ASN A 177 7.62 18.60 -20.44
C ASN A 177 6.60 18.84 -19.32
N THR A 178 6.70 18.17 -18.17
CA THR A 178 5.71 18.30 -17.08
C THR A 178 6.31 19.04 -15.90
N SER A 179 5.62 20.08 -15.43
CA SER A 179 6.10 20.86 -14.28
C SER A 179 5.99 20.06 -12.97
N MET A 180 6.86 20.36 -12.00
CA MET A 180 6.80 19.72 -10.68
C MET A 180 5.46 19.98 -9.96
N ASP A 181 4.84 21.14 -10.21
CA ASP A 181 3.53 21.47 -9.63
C ASP A 181 2.40 20.63 -10.25
N GLU A 182 2.46 20.32 -11.54
CA GLU A 182 1.50 19.42 -12.19
C GLU A 182 1.68 17.97 -11.68
N GLU A 183 2.91 17.48 -11.57
CA GLU A 183 3.20 16.16 -11.00
C GLU A 183 2.73 16.04 -9.54
N TYR A 184 2.95 17.08 -8.75
CA TYR A 184 2.44 17.17 -7.38
C TYR A 184 0.91 17.15 -7.35
N LYS A 185 0.25 17.92 -8.23
CA LYS A 185 -1.21 17.90 -8.34
C LYS A 185 -1.73 16.51 -8.68
N LEU A 186 -1.13 15.82 -9.66
CA LEU A 186 -1.52 14.45 -10.02
C LEU A 186 -1.36 13.48 -8.85
N SER A 187 -0.27 13.62 -8.08
CA SER A 187 0.00 12.77 -6.91
C SER A 187 -1.00 13.00 -5.77
N CYS A 188 -1.39 14.25 -5.53
CA CYS A 188 -2.48 14.59 -4.60
C CYS A 188 -3.81 13.98 -5.06
N LEU A 189 -4.15 14.14 -6.33
CA LEU A 189 -5.42 13.65 -6.89
C LEU A 189 -5.47 12.12 -6.94
N LEU A 190 -4.33 11.44 -7.09
CA LEU A 190 -4.22 9.99 -6.94
C LEU A 190 -4.70 9.53 -5.55
N LEU A 191 -4.19 10.16 -4.48
CA LEU A 191 -4.62 9.85 -3.13
C LEU A 191 -6.12 10.08 -2.92
N VAL A 192 -6.64 11.22 -3.40
CA VAL A 192 -8.08 11.53 -3.39
C VAL A 192 -8.86 10.43 -4.10
N TYR A 193 -8.42 10.02 -5.29
CA TYR A 193 -9.10 9.03 -6.10
C TYR A 193 -9.14 7.66 -5.40
N ILE A 194 -8.05 7.24 -4.78
CA ILE A 194 -8.02 6.01 -3.99
C ILE A 194 -9.00 6.13 -2.82
N ALA A 195 -8.93 7.21 -2.03
CA ALA A 195 -9.75 7.40 -0.84
C ALA A 195 -11.26 7.32 -1.12
N VAL A 196 -11.73 8.03 -2.15
CA VAL A 196 -13.17 8.05 -2.51
C VAL A 196 -13.64 6.74 -3.15
N SER A 197 -12.71 5.93 -3.66
CA SER A 197 -12.99 4.64 -4.28
C SER A 197 -13.05 3.49 -3.28
N LEU A 198 -12.38 3.58 -2.11
CA LEU A 198 -12.35 2.50 -1.10
C LEU A 198 -13.73 1.90 -0.76
N PRO A 199 -14.82 2.67 -0.57
CA PRO A 199 -16.12 2.09 -0.25
C PRO A 199 -16.67 1.14 -1.32
N THR A 200 -16.23 1.26 -2.58
CA THR A 200 -16.66 0.34 -3.66
C THR A 200 -16.21 -1.10 -3.39
N MET A 201 -15.12 -1.29 -2.62
CA MET A 201 -14.64 -2.63 -2.26
C MET A 201 -15.60 -3.40 -1.36
N ALA A 202 -16.50 -2.71 -0.65
CA ALA A 202 -17.49 -3.37 0.20
C ALA A 202 -18.53 -4.18 -0.60
N LEU A 203 -18.63 -3.90 -1.92
CA LEU A 203 -19.49 -4.60 -2.87
C LEU A 203 -18.86 -5.91 -3.37
N ASP A 204 -17.53 -6.00 -3.40
CA ASP A 204 -16.84 -7.20 -3.89
C ASP A 204 -16.92 -8.32 -2.85
N PRO A 205 -17.52 -9.48 -3.17
CA PRO A 205 -17.61 -10.62 -2.25
C PRO A 205 -16.22 -11.14 -1.79
N ASN A 206 -15.16 -10.91 -2.57
CA ASN A 206 -13.80 -11.34 -2.23
C ASN A 206 -13.08 -10.37 -1.27
N SER A 207 -13.69 -9.22 -0.95
CA SER A 207 -13.19 -8.28 0.07
C SER A 207 -13.44 -8.75 1.50
N LEU A 208 -13.78 -10.01 1.71
CA LEU A 208 -13.92 -10.59 3.04
C LEU A 208 -12.52 -10.74 3.66
N TYR A 209 -12.36 -10.27 4.88
CA TYR A 209 -11.15 -10.47 5.67
C TYR A 209 -11.08 -11.89 6.21
N ASN A 210 -9.99 -12.60 5.92
CA ASN A 210 -9.71 -13.94 6.41
C ASN A 210 -8.66 -13.90 7.53
N ARG A 211 -9.06 -14.37 8.71
CA ARG A 211 -8.19 -14.48 9.89
C ARG A 211 -6.97 -15.37 9.66
N GLU A 212 -7.10 -16.48 8.95
CA GLU A 212 -6.00 -17.46 8.81
C GLU A 212 -4.79 -16.87 8.10
N HIS A 213 -5.03 -15.93 7.17
CA HIS A 213 -3.97 -15.28 6.41
C HIS A 213 -3.69 -13.84 6.86
N GLY A 214 -4.46 -13.34 7.84
CA GLY A 214 -4.35 -11.96 8.30
C GLY A 214 -4.68 -10.91 7.24
N GLY A 215 -5.47 -11.25 6.22
CA GLY A 215 -5.72 -10.40 5.05
C GLY A 215 -6.99 -10.77 4.29
N HIS A 216 -7.34 -9.98 3.28
CA HIS A 216 -8.50 -10.20 2.40
C HIS A 216 -8.21 -11.14 1.22
N ASN A 217 -9.23 -11.87 0.75
CA ASN A 217 -9.08 -12.86 -0.33
C ASN A 217 -8.70 -12.23 -1.70
N ASN A 218 -9.06 -10.98 -1.95
CA ASN A 218 -8.67 -10.25 -3.17
C ASN A 218 -7.39 -9.41 -3.00
N ASN A 219 -6.63 -9.61 -1.92
CA ASN A 219 -5.38 -8.90 -1.64
C ASN A 219 -5.50 -7.39 -1.39
N ILE A 220 -6.70 -6.84 -1.13
CA ILE A 220 -6.85 -5.40 -0.87
C ILE A 220 -6.11 -4.93 0.39
N HIS A 221 -5.75 -5.83 1.32
CA HIS A 221 -4.84 -5.50 2.42
C HIS A 221 -3.49 -4.96 1.93
N CYS A 222 -3.01 -5.39 0.76
CA CYS A 222 -1.78 -4.88 0.14
C CYS A 222 -1.90 -3.41 -0.31
N LEU A 223 -3.11 -2.83 -0.36
CA LEU A 223 -3.28 -1.39 -0.58
C LEU A 223 -2.56 -0.57 0.49
N ALA A 224 -2.46 -1.08 1.72
CA ALA A 224 -1.72 -0.43 2.80
C ALA A 224 -0.26 -0.15 2.40
N THR A 225 0.46 -1.19 1.96
CA THR A 225 1.84 -1.06 1.49
C THR A 225 1.92 -0.18 0.24
N ALA A 226 0.98 -0.35 -0.71
CA ALA A 226 0.98 0.42 -1.95
C ALA A 226 0.81 1.93 -1.72
N ILE A 227 -0.18 2.33 -0.91
CA ILE A 227 -0.49 3.74 -0.62
C ILE A 227 0.70 4.38 0.09
N ASN A 228 1.22 3.74 1.14
CA ASN A 228 2.33 4.28 1.93
C ASN A 228 3.60 4.45 1.10
N GLN A 229 4.04 3.41 0.39
CA GLN A 229 5.31 3.46 -0.33
C GLN A 229 5.24 4.33 -1.59
N LEU A 230 4.13 4.34 -2.34
CA LEU A 230 3.99 5.24 -3.48
C LEU A 230 3.90 6.70 -3.04
N ALA A 231 3.14 7.01 -1.99
CA ALA A 231 3.08 8.37 -1.46
C ALA A 231 4.46 8.82 -1.00
N ALA A 232 5.17 7.98 -0.23
CA ALA A 232 6.53 8.28 0.20
C ALA A 232 7.45 8.56 -0.99
N ALA A 233 7.44 7.71 -2.02
CA ALA A 233 8.29 7.90 -3.18
C ALA A 233 7.94 9.17 -3.99
N MET A 234 6.66 9.37 -4.31
CA MET A 234 6.22 10.53 -5.11
C MET A 234 6.48 11.86 -4.41
N PHE A 235 6.13 11.97 -3.12
CA PHE A 235 6.31 13.22 -2.38
C PHE A 235 7.75 13.48 -1.97
N THR A 236 8.60 12.45 -1.90
CA THR A 236 10.06 12.63 -1.78
C THR A 236 10.62 13.32 -3.02
N ILE A 237 10.27 12.84 -4.22
CA ILE A 237 10.73 13.44 -5.49
C ILE A 237 10.25 14.89 -5.62
N GLN A 238 9.02 15.17 -5.16
CA GLN A 238 8.40 16.50 -5.23
C GLN A 238 8.82 17.43 -4.09
N ASN A 239 9.67 16.96 -3.17
CA ASN A 239 10.09 17.67 -1.96
C ASN A 239 8.91 18.22 -1.14
N LYS A 240 7.94 17.34 -0.85
CA LYS A 240 6.72 17.67 -0.07
C LYS A 240 6.65 16.81 1.19
N ASN A 241 5.91 17.31 2.18
CA ASN A 241 5.74 16.61 3.46
C ASN A 241 4.82 15.37 3.28
N ILE A 242 5.39 14.18 3.39
CA ILE A 242 4.70 12.89 3.20
C ILE A 242 3.59 12.70 4.25
N GLU A 243 3.89 12.99 5.52
CA GLU A 243 2.94 12.85 6.65
C GLU A 243 1.70 13.71 6.44
N GLN A 244 1.86 14.97 5.99
CA GLN A 244 0.73 15.85 5.71
C GLN A 244 -0.17 15.28 4.60
N GLN A 245 0.41 14.78 3.52
CA GLN A 245 -0.37 14.22 2.40
C GLN A 245 -1.10 12.94 2.80
N LEU A 246 -0.45 12.07 3.58
CA LEU A 246 -1.08 10.85 4.10
C LEU A 246 -2.16 11.16 5.14
N LYS A 247 -2.01 12.21 5.95
CA LYS A 247 -3.07 12.70 6.85
C LYS A 247 -4.29 13.20 6.09
N GLU A 248 -4.10 14.00 5.03
CA GLU A 248 -5.19 14.45 4.15
C GLU A 248 -5.91 13.24 3.52
N PHE A 249 -5.15 12.26 3.04
CA PHE A 249 -5.70 11.00 2.54
C PHE A 249 -6.52 10.26 3.61
N LEU A 250 -5.97 10.11 4.82
CA LEU A 250 -6.62 9.38 5.90
C LEU A 250 -7.94 10.02 6.32
N LEU A 251 -7.98 11.34 6.43
CA LEU A 251 -9.19 12.09 6.73
C LEU A 251 -10.29 11.85 5.68
N MET A 252 -9.92 11.91 4.40
CA MET A 252 -10.85 11.71 3.30
C MET A 252 -11.33 10.26 3.20
N ALA A 253 -10.43 9.29 3.34
CA ALA A 253 -10.76 7.87 3.34
C ALA A 253 -11.71 7.52 4.50
N SER A 254 -11.43 8.06 5.69
CA SER A 254 -12.27 7.89 6.88
C SER A 254 -13.66 8.49 6.69
N SER A 255 -13.75 9.73 6.20
CA SER A 255 -15.04 10.38 5.89
C SER A 255 -15.87 9.56 4.91
N THR A 256 -15.25 9.10 3.81
CA THR A 256 -15.96 8.33 2.77
C THR A 256 -16.43 6.96 3.27
N LEU A 257 -15.67 6.31 4.16
CA LEU A 257 -16.04 5.03 4.77
C LEU A 257 -17.09 5.18 5.89
N LEU A 258 -17.09 6.28 6.64
CA LEU A 258 -18.14 6.58 7.61
C LEU A 258 -19.49 6.86 6.93
N GLN A 259 -19.48 7.56 5.79
CA GLN A 259 -20.69 7.76 4.96
C GLN A 259 -21.28 6.43 4.46
N LEU A 260 -20.44 5.43 4.18
CA LEU A 260 -20.91 4.07 3.86
C LEU A 260 -21.66 3.44 5.05
N GLY A 261 -21.22 3.71 6.28
CA GLY A 261 -21.84 3.19 7.51
C GLY A 261 -23.23 3.74 7.80
N GLN A 262 -23.51 4.97 7.37
CA GLN A 262 -24.79 5.65 7.57
C GLN A 262 -25.89 5.18 6.60
N ASN A 263 -25.50 4.62 5.44
CA ASN A 263 -26.44 4.12 4.43
C ASN A 263 -26.89 2.69 4.73
N VAL A 264 -27.71 2.52 5.78
CA VAL A 264 -28.18 1.22 6.32
C VAL A 264 -29.16 0.50 5.37
N GLU A 265 -29.74 1.19 4.39
CA GLU A 265 -30.85 0.65 3.57
C GLU A 265 -30.44 -0.32 2.45
N ARG A 266 -29.14 -0.51 2.19
CA ARG A 266 -28.70 -1.32 1.04
C ARG A 266 -28.01 -2.61 1.45
N VAL A 267 -28.52 -3.71 0.87
CA VAL A 267 -27.91 -5.05 0.73
C VAL A 267 -26.45 -5.00 0.18
N GLU A 268 -26.04 -3.84 -0.34
CA GLU A 268 -24.73 -3.45 -0.89
C GLU A 268 -23.56 -3.38 0.12
N SER A 269 -23.74 -3.69 1.40
CA SER A 269 -22.70 -3.49 2.44
C SER A 269 -22.17 -4.78 3.10
N LYS A 270 -22.25 -5.93 2.42
CA LYS A 270 -21.89 -7.25 3.00
C LYS A 270 -20.47 -7.32 3.60
N ASN A 271 -19.49 -6.61 3.04
CA ASN A 271 -18.10 -6.64 3.48
C ASN A 271 -17.62 -5.32 4.10
N ARG A 272 -18.54 -4.46 4.54
CA ARG A 272 -18.21 -3.13 5.09
C ARG A 272 -17.21 -3.20 6.24
N GLU A 273 -17.45 -4.10 7.19
CA GLU A 273 -16.57 -4.31 8.35
C GLU A 273 -15.16 -4.72 7.90
N SER A 274 -15.04 -5.59 6.89
CA SER A 274 -13.74 -6.00 6.35
C SER A 274 -12.99 -4.85 5.69
N VAL A 275 -13.69 -3.94 5.01
CA VAL A 275 -13.10 -2.76 4.38
C VAL A 275 -12.67 -1.72 5.41
N TYR A 276 -13.36 -1.58 6.55
CA TYR A 276 -12.91 -0.71 7.63
C TYR A 276 -11.54 -1.09 8.17
N LEU A 277 -11.22 -2.38 8.19
CA LEU A 277 -9.90 -2.87 8.63
C LEU A 277 -8.75 -2.36 7.73
N LEU A 278 -9.02 -1.92 6.50
CA LEU A 278 -8.00 -1.31 5.65
C LEU A 278 -7.43 -0.02 6.25
N LEU A 279 -8.25 0.81 6.91
CA LEU A 279 -7.74 2.02 7.57
C LEU A 279 -6.74 1.66 8.67
N HIS A 280 -7.04 0.63 9.45
CA HIS A 280 -6.13 0.13 10.47
C HIS A 280 -4.82 -0.39 9.84
N MET A 281 -4.91 -1.20 8.78
CA MET A 281 -3.72 -1.72 8.08
C MET A 281 -2.88 -0.63 7.44
N ILE A 282 -3.51 0.38 6.83
CA ILE A 282 -2.81 1.53 6.23
C ILE A 282 -2.00 2.26 7.29
N VAL A 283 -2.56 2.45 8.49
CA VAL A 283 -1.90 3.14 9.59
C VAL A 283 -0.82 2.27 10.25
N GLU A 284 -1.06 0.97 10.46
CA GLU A 284 -0.04 0.04 10.98
C GLU A 284 1.17 -0.09 10.06
N GLU A 285 0.96 -0.08 8.74
CA GLU A 285 2.03 -0.19 7.75
C GLU A 285 2.79 1.14 7.54
N SER A 286 2.24 2.26 7.98
CA SER A 286 2.81 3.59 7.72
C SER A 286 3.78 4.02 8.82
N PRO A 287 5.03 4.41 8.48
CA PRO A 287 5.88 5.10 9.44
C PRO A 287 5.49 6.57 9.63
N PHE A 288 4.53 7.09 8.85
CA PHE A 288 4.13 8.51 8.83
C PHE A 288 2.77 8.76 9.49
N LEU A 289 1.97 7.72 9.73
CA LEU A 289 0.66 7.82 10.36
C LEU A 289 0.69 7.17 11.74
N SER A 290 -0.02 7.74 12.70
CA SER A 290 -0.18 7.17 14.04
C SER A 290 -1.62 6.76 14.32
N GLN A 291 -1.80 5.86 15.29
CA GLN A 291 -3.13 5.46 15.75
C GLN A 291 -3.92 6.64 16.33
N ASP A 292 -3.25 7.63 16.94
CA ASP A 292 -3.90 8.86 17.42
C ASP A 292 -4.48 9.69 16.27
N MET A 293 -3.77 9.75 15.14
CA MET A 293 -4.29 10.41 13.93
C MET A 293 -5.52 9.68 13.39
N LEU A 294 -5.51 8.35 13.41
CA LEU A 294 -6.66 7.54 13.01
C LEU A 294 -7.87 7.80 13.93
N GLU A 295 -7.68 7.74 15.25
CA GLU A 295 -8.76 7.96 16.22
C GLU A 295 -9.43 9.32 16.05
N SER A 296 -8.66 10.35 15.65
CA SER A 296 -9.20 11.69 15.41
C SER A 296 -10.21 11.78 14.25
N CYS A 297 -10.18 10.84 13.30
CA CYS A 297 -11.03 10.85 12.10
C CYS A 297 -11.86 9.58 11.90
N PHE A 298 -11.54 8.49 12.60
CA PHE A 298 -12.24 7.21 12.54
C PHE A 298 -12.22 6.52 13.92
N PRO A 299 -13.35 6.46 14.65
CA PRO A 299 -13.38 5.91 16.01
C PRO A 299 -12.96 4.43 16.07
N TYR A 300 -12.01 4.10 16.93
CA TYR A 300 -11.48 2.73 17.11
C TYR A 300 -12.57 1.73 17.50
N VAL A 301 -13.65 2.17 18.13
CA VAL A 301 -14.81 1.32 18.46
C VAL A 301 -15.38 0.65 17.20
N LEU A 302 -15.37 1.32 16.05
CA LEU A 302 -15.82 0.76 14.78
C LEU A 302 -14.87 -0.35 14.30
N LEU A 303 -13.56 -0.13 14.40
CA LEU A 303 -12.53 -1.12 14.05
C LEU A 303 -12.60 -2.34 14.97
N ARG A 304 -12.73 -2.13 16.28
CA ARG A 304 -12.89 -3.20 17.26
C ARG A 304 -14.13 -4.05 16.97
N ASN A 305 -15.25 -3.41 16.62
CA ASN A 305 -16.47 -4.13 16.24
C ASN A 305 -16.29 -4.87 14.91
N ALA A 306 -15.62 -4.27 13.93
CA ALA A 306 -15.30 -4.91 12.66
C ALA A 306 -14.43 -6.16 12.86
N TYR A 307 -13.36 -6.08 13.65
CA TYR A 307 -12.56 -7.25 14.04
C TYR A 307 -13.41 -8.30 14.73
N ARG A 308 -14.30 -7.91 15.66
CA ARG A 308 -15.20 -8.86 16.32
C ARG A 308 -16.10 -9.60 15.32
N GLU A 309 -16.67 -8.92 14.32
CA GLU A 309 -17.57 -9.54 13.35
C GLU A 309 -16.85 -10.47 12.37
N VAL A 310 -15.69 -10.08 11.85
CA VAL A 310 -14.91 -10.96 10.96
C VAL A 310 -14.37 -12.19 11.70
N TYR A 311 -14.12 -12.07 13.02
CA TYR A 311 -13.70 -13.21 13.86
C TYR A 311 -14.88 -14.10 14.30
N LYS A 312 -16.09 -13.54 14.46
CA LYS A 312 -17.31 -14.29 14.83
C LYS A 312 -17.86 -15.15 13.69
N SER A 313 -17.70 -14.70 12.45
CA SER A 313 -18.22 -15.40 11.26
C SER A 313 -17.66 -16.83 11.09
N PHE A 314 -16.68 -17.21 11.92
CA PHE A 314 -16.08 -18.53 12.06
C PHE A 314 -16.76 -19.40 13.15
N VAL A 315 -18.09 -19.41 13.29
CA VAL A 315 -18.72 -20.44 14.13
C VAL A 315 -18.56 -21.79 13.41
N ILE A 316 -17.67 -22.61 13.95
CA ILE A 316 -17.35 -23.97 13.54
C ILE A 316 -18.67 -24.75 13.41
N THR A 317 -19.08 -25.06 12.17
CA THR A 317 -20.05 -26.13 11.93
C THR A 317 -19.28 -27.43 12.10
N LEU A 318 -19.22 -27.94 13.33
CA LEU A 318 -18.85 -29.33 13.60
C LEU A 318 -19.97 -30.19 13.00
N GLY A 319 -19.73 -30.69 11.79
CA GLY A 319 -20.42 -31.84 11.22
C GLY A 319 -19.57 -33.08 11.44
#